data_AF-A0A2U1KWZ6-F1
#
_entry.id   AF-A0A2U1KWZ6-F1
#
_cell.length_a   1.000
_cell.length_b   1.000
_cell.length_c   1.000
_cell.angle_alpha   90.00
_cell.angle_beta   90.00
_cell.angle_gamma   90.00
#
_symmetry.space_group_name_H-M   'P 1'
#
loop_
_entity.id
_entity.type
_entity.pdbx_description
1 polymer ?
#
loop_
_entity_poly.entity_id
_entity_poly.type
_entity_poly.pdbx_seq_one_letter_code
_entity_poly.pdbx_strand_id
1 'polypeptide(L)' 'MRSHYNALDFCGHTYKIKDTVLLAHDSHGQMNKPWVVIIKDITGMKNGNIMIYVQWFYRPSEIFIDPAS' A
#
# COMPACT_ATOMS: atom_id res chain seq x y z
N MET A 1 -21.58 8.69 4.15
CA MET A 1 -20.33 9.46 4.30
C MET A 1 -19.19 8.46 4.36
N ARG A 2 -18.16 8.59 3.52
CA ARG A 2 -16.91 7.84 3.69
C ARG A 2 -16.07 8.63 4.69
N SER A 3 -15.61 7.99 5.74
CA SER A 3 -14.73 8.63 6.73
C SER A 3 -13.29 8.49 6.25
N HIS A 4 -12.59 9.60 6.09
CA HIS A 4 -11.16 9.61 5.78
C HIS A 4 -10.36 9.73 7.07
N TYR A 5 -9.27 9.00 7.17
CA TYR A 5 -8.41 8.97 8.35
C TYR A 5 -7.01 9.46 7.99
N ASN A 6 -6.40 10.20 8.92
CA ASN A 6 -5.02 10.68 8.76
C ASN A 6 -3.98 9.60 9.11
N ALA A 7 -4.40 8.59 9.88
CA ALA A 7 -3.55 7.50 10.34
C ALA A 7 -4.36 6.22 10.62
N LEU A 8 -3.68 5.09 10.65
CA LEU A 8 -4.19 3.77 11.01
C LEU A 8 -3.23 3.08 11.99
N ASP A 9 -3.76 2.62 13.11
CA ASP A 9 -3.02 1.76 14.04
C ASP A 9 -3.23 0.29 13.66
N PHE A 10 -2.14 -0.42 13.38
CA PHE A 10 -2.17 -1.83 13.01
C PHE A 10 -0.91 -2.54 13.52
N CYS A 11 -1.07 -3.70 14.17
CA CYS A 11 0.04 -4.48 14.74
C CYS A 11 1.02 -3.64 15.59
N GLY A 12 0.49 -2.72 16.41
CA GLY A 12 1.29 -1.87 17.30
C GLY A 12 2.05 -0.73 16.60
N HIS A 13 1.80 -0.49 15.30
CA HIS A 13 2.41 0.59 14.53
C HIS A 13 1.34 1.54 14.00
N THR A 14 1.64 2.85 14.04
CA THR A 14 0.79 3.88 13.45
C THR A 14 1.30 4.22 12.06
N TYR A 15 0.47 4.01 11.05
CA TYR A 15 0.74 4.32 9.65
C TYR A 15 -0.01 5.57 9.21
N LYS A 16 0.67 6.53 8.60
CA LYS A 16 0.12 7.84 8.20
C LYS A 16 0.08 8.00 6.69
N ILE A 17 -0.74 8.95 6.23
CA ILE A 17 -0.71 9.39 4.84
C ILE A 17 0.70 9.88 4.48
N LYS A 18 1.19 9.49 3.30
CA LYS A 18 2.55 9.69 2.77
C LYS A 18 3.64 8.78 3.35
N ASP A 19 3.34 7.94 4.33
CA ASP A 19 4.33 6.95 4.78
C ASP A 19 4.63 5.97 3.66
N THR A 20 5.92 5.66 3.49
CA THR A 20 6.39 4.58 2.63
C THR A 20 6.44 3.29 3.45
N VAL A 21 5.71 2.27 3.00
CA VAL A 21 5.55 1.00 3.72
C VAL A 21 5.85 -0.20 2.80
N LEU A 22 6.23 -1.31 3.42
CA LEU A 22 6.33 -2.60 2.76
C LEU A 22 5.01 -3.34 2.87
N LEU A 23 4.37 -3.61 1.73
CA LEU A 23 3.19 -4.46 1.67
C LEU A 23 3.64 -5.91 1.60
N ALA A 24 3.37 -6.65 2.69
CA ALA A 24 3.64 -8.07 2.79
C ALA A 24 2.70 -8.88 1.87
N HIS A 25 3.08 -10.14 1.68
CA HIS A 25 2.35 -11.10 0.86
C HIS A 25 0.96 -11.38 1.40
N ASP A 26 0.00 -11.59 0.48
CA ASP A 26 -1.22 -12.28 0.88
C ASP A 26 -0.89 -13.73 1.30
N SER A 27 -1.76 -14.32 2.11
CA SER A 27 -1.64 -15.72 2.54
C SER A 27 -1.70 -16.72 1.38
N HIS A 28 -1.98 -16.27 0.17
CA HIS A 28 -2.09 -17.09 -1.04
C HIS A 28 -0.78 -17.16 -1.83
N GLY A 29 0.28 -16.45 -1.41
CA GLY A 29 1.63 -16.62 -1.93
C GLY A 29 1.81 -16.20 -3.39
N GLN A 30 0.89 -15.41 -3.95
CA GLN A 30 0.95 -15.00 -5.36
C GLN A 30 2.01 -13.94 -5.65
N MET A 31 2.42 -13.20 -4.64
CA MET A 31 3.61 -12.37 -4.72
C MET A 31 4.79 -13.12 -4.10
N ASN A 32 6.01 -12.95 -4.61
CA ASN A 32 7.22 -13.56 -4.03
C ASN A 32 8.16 -12.57 -3.32
N LYS A 33 7.99 -11.25 -3.54
CA LYS A 33 8.66 -10.19 -2.79
C LYS A 33 7.67 -9.09 -2.33
N PRO A 34 7.86 -8.48 -1.15
CA PRO A 34 6.99 -7.40 -0.69
C PRO A 34 7.12 -6.19 -1.62
N TRP A 35 6.03 -5.44 -1.78
CA TRP A 35 6.04 -4.21 -2.57
C TRP A 35 6.35 -3.01 -1.70
N VAL A 36 7.07 -2.04 -2.25
CA VAL A 36 7.22 -0.72 -1.64
C VAL A 36 6.07 0.14 -2.13
N VAL A 37 5.31 0.73 -1.21
CA VAL A 37 4.17 1.59 -1.54
C VAL A 37 4.15 2.84 -0.68
N ILE A 38 3.52 3.91 -1.18
CA ILE A 38 3.18 5.10 -0.38
C ILE A 38 1.68 5.08 -0.09
N ILE A 39 1.31 5.31 1.18
CA ILE A 39 -0.10 5.47 1.58
C ILE A 39 -0.64 6.81 1.04
N LYS A 40 -1.71 6.77 0.25
CA LYS A 40 -2.33 7.96 -0.37
C LYS A 40 -3.62 8.37 0.33
N ASP A 41 -4.42 7.39 0.78
CA ASP A 41 -5.66 7.63 1.52
C ASP A 41 -6.01 6.41 2.37
N ILE A 42 -6.69 6.64 3.49
CA ILE A 42 -7.20 5.62 4.41
C ILE A 42 -8.69 5.91 4.59
N THR A 43 -9.54 5.03 4.10
CA THR A 43 -10.99 5.25 4.07
C THR A 43 -11.75 4.17 4.82
N GLY A 44 -12.67 4.59 5.67
CA GLY A 44 -13.64 3.70 6.34
C GLY A 44 -14.77 3.31 5.39
N MET A 45 -15.04 2.00 5.30
CA MET A 45 -16.14 1.43 4.54
C MET A 45 -17.38 1.24 5.43
N LYS A 46 -18.56 1.14 4.81
CA LYS A 46 -19.84 1.00 5.54
C LYS A 46 -19.95 -0.27 6.40
N ASN A 47 -19.17 -1.29 6.10
CA ASN A 47 -19.13 -2.56 6.84
C ASN A 47 -18.09 -2.58 7.97
N GLY A 48 -17.48 -1.43 8.29
CA GLY A 48 -16.42 -1.34 9.30
C GLY A 48 -15.02 -1.71 8.79
N ASN A 49 -14.89 -2.17 7.54
CA ASN A 49 -13.58 -2.42 6.94
C ASN A 49 -12.86 -1.11 6.64
N ILE A 50 -11.53 -1.20 6.58
CA ILE A 50 -10.66 -0.11 6.18
C ILE A 50 -10.10 -0.42 4.81
N MET A 51 -10.19 0.56 3.91
CA MET A 51 -9.58 0.50 2.58
C MET A 51 -8.40 1.47 2.55
N ILE A 52 -7.26 0.99 2.09
CA ILE A 52 -6.04 1.79 1.94
C ILE A 52 -5.78 1.97 0.44
N TYR A 53 -5.73 3.22 -0.01
CA TYR A 53 -5.26 3.55 -1.35
C TYR A 53 -3.77 3.81 -1.32
N VAL A 54 -3.04 3.21 -2.25
CA VAL A 54 -1.58 3.26 -2.28
C VAL A 54 -1.04 3.62 -3.67
N GLN A 55 0.17 4.16 -3.69
CA GLN A 55 0.97 4.35 -4.88
C GLN A 55 2.12 3.34 -4.87
N TRP A 56 2.19 2.51 -5.90
CA TRP A 56 3.18 1.43 -6.03
C TRP A 56 4.52 1.93 -6.57
N PHE A 57 5.62 1.39 -6.05
CA PHE A 57 6.93 1.47 -6.68
C PHE A 57 7.25 0.12 -7.31
N TYR A 58 7.41 0.11 -8.63
CA TYR A 58 7.96 -1.03 -9.34
C TYR A 58 9.47 -1.06 -9.13
N ARG A 59 10.01 -2.25 -8.89
CA ARG A 59 11.45 -2.48 -8.94
C ARG A 59 11.91 -2.47 -10.39
N PRO A 60 13.14 -2.02 -10.66
CA PRO A 60 13.71 -2.10 -12.01
C PRO A 60 13.66 -3.50 -12.61
N SER A 61 13.76 -4.57 -11.82
CA SER A 61 13.65 -5.95 -12.31
C SER A 61 12.25 -6.35 -12.78
N GLU A 62 11.21 -5.60 -12.41
CA GLU A 62 9.80 -5.87 -12.75
C GLU A 62 9.36 -5.10 -14.00
N ILE A 63 10.20 -4.19 -14.50
CA ILE A 63 9.92 -3.38 -15.69
C ILE A 63 11.11 -3.46 -16.65
N PHE A 64 10.83 -3.74 -17.92
CA PHE A 64 11.84 -3.53 -18.96
C PHE A 64 11.81 -2.06 -19.34
N ILE A 65 12.79 -1.28 -18.88
CA ILE A 65 13.02 0.07 -19.37
C ILE A 65 14.00 -0.07 -20.53
N ASP A 66 13.52 0.06 -21.77
CA ASP A 66 14.41 0.22 -22.92
C ASP A 66 15.09 1.60 -22.80
N PRO A 67 16.41 1.68 -22.65
CA PRO A 67 17.10 2.97 -22.51
C PRO A 67 17.09 3.84 -23.77
N ALA A 68 16.56 3.36 -24.91
CA ALA A 68 16.74 3.98 -26.22
C ALA A 68 15.49 4.64 -26.85
N SER A 69 14.41 4.89 -26.10
CA SER A 69 13.19 5.57 -26.59
C SER A 69 13.20 7.08 -26.40
#